data_AF-A0A7L5Y7S3-F1
#
_entry.id   AF-A0A7L5Y7S3-F1
#
_cell.length_a   1.000
_cell.length_b   1.000
_cell.length_c   1.000
_cell.angle_alpha   90.00
_cell.angle_beta   90.00
_cell.angle_gamma   90.00
#
_symmetry.space_group_name_H-M   'P 1'
#
loop_
_entity.id
_entity.type
_entity.pdbx_description
1 polymer ?
#
loop_
_entity_poly.entity_id
_entity_poly.type
_entity_poly.pdbx_seq_one_letter_code
_entity_poly.pdbx_strand_id
1 'polypeptide(L)'
;MWWSAIELGALDARHAHALGLHLLALEPVARHGRFGHTLGDEAVLDWVRRLPWAQQRWWGAWTRGEPLLIGALQLAPAGTAGWELGLSVAAPARGRGWERPCWPPPRNTCRCAPPRAWSACKATRPCGAWPIAWAGR
;
A
#
# COMPACT_ATOMS: atom_id res chain seq x y z
N MET A 1 7.04 -17.55 14.77
CA MET A 1 6.91 -17.22 13.33
C MET A 1 7.77 -16.01 13.06
N TRP A 2 8.96 -16.23 12.49
CA TRP A 2 10.05 -15.26 12.40
C TRP A 2 9.86 -14.34 11.19
N TRP A 3 9.48 -13.09 11.41
CA TRP A 3 9.45 -12.03 10.39
C TRP A 3 10.70 -11.14 10.53
N SER A 4 11.85 -11.76 10.80
CA SER A 4 13.01 -11.08 11.41
C SER A 4 13.94 -10.38 10.42
N ALA A 5 13.65 -10.39 9.12
CA ALA A 5 14.39 -9.55 8.17
C ALA A 5 13.51 -9.24 6.96
N ILE A 6 12.92 -8.05 6.97
CA ILE A 6 12.48 -7.43 5.73
C ILE A 6 13.73 -6.84 5.09
N GLU A 7 13.97 -7.18 3.83
CA GLU A 7 15.07 -6.62 3.04
C GLU A 7 14.51 -5.56 2.11
N LEU A 8 15.22 -4.43 2.00
CA LEU A 8 14.92 -3.36 1.06
C LEU A 8 16.03 -3.27 0.02
N GLY A 9 15.64 -2.99 -1.22
CA GLY A 9 16.56 -3.00 -2.35
C GLY A 9 15.97 -2.22 -3.52
N ALA A 10 16.85 -1.67 -4.35
CA ALA A 10 16.44 -0.96 -5.55
C ALA A 10 15.82 -1.94 -6.56
N LEU A 11 14.75 -1.50 -7.24
CA LEU A 11 14.18 -2.22 -8.36
C LEU A 11 14.62 -1.58 -9.67
N ASP A 12 14.82 -2.43 -10.67
CA ASP A 12 15.13 -2.07 -12.04
C ASP A 12 14.27 -2.90 -13.00
N ALA A 13 14.48 -2.72 -14.31
CA ALA A 13 13.73 -3.41 -15.34
C ALA A 13 13.72 -4.95 -15.23
N ARG A 14 14.73 -5.57 -14.60
CA ARG A 14 14.78 -7.03 -14.39
C ARG A 14 13.73 -7.50 -13.39
N HIS A 15 13.26 -6.61 -12.52
CA HIS A 15 12.27 -6.88 -11.49
C HIS A 15 10.84 -6.60 -11.95
N ALA A 16 10.63 -6.25 -13.23
CA ALA A 16 9.31 -5.95 -13.79
C ALA A 16 8.30 -7.08 -13.54
N HIS A 17 8.73 -8.34 -13.70
CA HIS A 17 7.84 -9.47 -13.44
C HIS A 17 7.39 -9.54 -11.97
N ALA A 18 8.32 -9.44 -11.02
CA ALA A 18 8.00 -9.46 -9.59
C ALA A 18 7.12 -8.28 -9.17
N LEU A 19 7.36 -7.08 -9.73
CA LEU A 19 6.52 -5.91 -9.51
C LEU A 19 5.10 -6.11 -10.07
N GLY A 20 4.98 -6.70 -11.26
CA GLY A 20 3.69 -7.04 -11.85
C GLY A 20 2.86 -7.96 -10.94
N LEU A 21 3.46 -9.06 -10.49
CA LEU A 21 2.81 -10.00 -9.55
C LEU A 21 2.38 -9.31 -8.26
N HIS A 22 3.24 -8.43 -7.70
CA HIS A 22 2.89 -7.66 -6.51
C HIS A 22 1.67 -6.78 -6.71
N LEU A 23 1.61 -6.03 -7.81
CA LEU A 23 0.50 -5.12 -8.12
C LEU A 23 -0.80 -5.87 -8.43
N LEU A 24 -0.71 -7.03 -9.07
CA LEU A 24 -1.84 -7.92 -9.30
C LEU A 24 -2.39 -8.50 -8.00
N ALA A 25 -1.51 -8.83 -7.05
CA ALA A 25 -1.90 -9.34 -5.72
C ALA A 25 -2.49 -8.27 -4.79
N LEU A 26 -2.55 -6.99 -5.21
CA LEU A 26 -3.20 -5.95 -4.43
C LEU A 26 -4.72 -6.10 -4.49
N GLU A 27 -5.35 -5.92 -3.34
CA GLU A 27 -6.81 -5.73 -3.23
C GLU A 27 -7.28 -4.63 -4.18
N PRO A 28 -8.48 -4.76 -4.79
CA PRO A 28 -9.00 -3.81 -5.77
C PRO A 28 -8.99 -2.35 -5.29
N VAL A 29 -9.31 -2.12 -4.01
CA VAL A 29 -9.27 -0.78 -3.40
C VAL A 29 -7.87 -0.18 -3.33
N ALA A 30 -6.85 -1.00 -3.02
CA ALA A 30 -5.47 -0.55 -2.95
C ALA A 30 -4.89 -0.33 -4.35
N ARG A 31 -5.31 -1.15 -5.31
CA ARG A 31 -4.98 -0.95 -6.73
C ARG A 31 -5.58 0.35 -7.26
N HIS A 32 -6.86 0.61 -6.96
CA HIS A 32 -7.52 1.86 -7.32
C HIS A 32 -6.82 3.08 -6.70
N GLY A 33 -6.45 3.02 -5.41
CA GLY A 33 -5.71 4.09 -4.75
C GLY A 33 -4.34 4.37 -5.37
N ARG A 34 -3.70 3.37 -5.97
CA ARG A 34 -2.41 3.54 -6.64
C ARG A 34 -2.53 4.17 -8.03
N PHE A 35 -3.54 3.80 -8.80
CA PHE A 35 -3.69 4.25 -10.19
C PHE A 35 -4.69 5.41 -10.35
N GLY A 36 -5.45 5.75 -9.32
CA GLY A 36 -6.54 6.73 -9.38
C GLY A 36 -7.77 6.25 -10.16
N HIS A 37 -7.75 5.02 -10.67
CA HIS A 37 -8.83 4.36 -11.39
C HIS A 37 -8.66 2.84 -11.34
N THR A 38 -9.68 2.10 -11.72
CA THR A 38 -9.63 0.64 -11.75
C THR A 38 -8.90 0.16 -13.02
N LEU A 39 -7.74 -0.47 -12.82
CA LEU A 39 -7.03 -1.17 -13.89
C LEU A 39 -7.29 -2.69 -13.80
N GLY A 40 -7.65 -3.28 -14.95
CA GLY A 40 -7.67 -4.72 -15.15
C GLY A 40 -6.26 -5.32 -15.14
N ASP A 41 -6.16 -6.64 -15.04
CA ASP A 41 -4.89 -7.33 -14.84
C ASP A 41 -3.95 -7.17 -16.03
N GLU A 42 -4.45 -7.27 -17.25
CA GLU A 42 -3.68 -7.05 -18.48
C GLU A 42 -3.14 -5.62 -18.52
N ALA A 43 -3.96 -4.63 -18.17
CA ALA A 43 -3.57 -3.23 -18.16
C ALA A 43 -2.49 -2.93 -17.11
N VAL A 44 -2.54 -3.60 -15.95
CA VAL A 44 -1.48 -3.52 -14.92
C VAL A 44 -0.17 -4.07 -15.47
N LEU A 45 -0.18 -5.27 -16.07
CA LEU A 45 1.02 -5.90 -16.62
C LEU A 45 1.64 -5.06 -17.74
N ASP A 46 0.79 -4.54 -18.62
CA ASP A 46 1.17 -3.66 -19.71
C ASP A 46 1.78 -2.34 -19.22
N TRP A 47 1.21 -1.77 -18.16
CA TRP A 47 1.75 -0.58 -17.51
C TRP A 47 3.15 -0.86 -16.94
N VAL A 48 3.34 -1.97 -16.23
CA VAL A 48 4.65 -2.36 -15.68
C VAL A 48 5.70 -2.53 -16.78
N ARG A 49 5.32 -3.14 -17.91
CA ARG A 49 6.21 -3.31 -19.08
C ARG A 49 6.67 -1.98 -19.69
N ARG A 50 5.87 -0.93 -19.59
CA ARG A 50 6.15 0.39 -20.16
C ARG A 50 6.76 1.37 -19.16
N LEU A 51 7.11 0.92 -17.95
CA LEU A 51 7.69 1.79 -16.94
C LEU A 51 9.00 2.43 -17.44
N PRO A 52 9.14 3.76 -17.33
CA PRO A 52 10.38 4.44 -17.66
C PRO A 52 11.35 4.32 -16.47
N TRP A 53 11.92 3.12 -16.28
CA TRP A 53 12.79 2.77 -15.14
C TRP A 53 13.96 3.74 -14.91
N ALA A 54 14.46 4.38 -15.96
CA ALA A 54 15.55 5.35 -15.84
C ALA A 54 15.10 6.72 -15.29
N GLN A 55 13.81 7.05 -15.43
CA GLN A 55 13.26 8.35 -15.04
C GLN A 55 12.63 8.32 -13.63
N GLN A 56 12.45 7.13 -13.07
CA GLN A 56 11.79 6.91 -11.79
C GLN A 56 12.71 6.09 -10.88
N ARG A 57 12.55 6.24 -9.57
CA ARG A 57 13.27 5.42 -8.60
C ARG A 57 12.31 4.47 -7.94
N TRP A 58 12.74 3.22 -7.80
CA TRP A 58 11.91 2.17 -7.24
C TRP A 58 12.68 1.38 -6.20
N TRP A 59 11.96 0.99 -5.14
CA TRP A 59 12.46 0.08 -4.12
C TRP A 59 11.44 -1.00 -3.84
N GLY A 60 11.94 -2.21 -3.65
CA GLY A 60 11.16 -3.38 -3.27
C GLY A 60 11.39 -3.71 -1.80
N ALA A 61 10.38 -4.33 -1.20
CA ALA A 61 10.50 -5.00 0.09
C ALA A 61 10.25 -6.49 -0.10
N TRP A 62 11.11 -7.32 0.50
CA TRP A 62 11.00 -8.78 0.51
C TRP A 62 11.07 -9.30 1.94
N THR A 63 10.46 -10.47 2.16
CA THR A 63 10.86 -11.30 3.29
C THR A 63 12.18 -11.96 2.92
N ARG A 64 13.15 -11.98 3.84
CA ARG A 64 14.46 -12.61 3.60
C ARG A 64 14.33 -14.02 3.04
N GLY A 65 14.97 -14.26 1.89
CA GLY A 65 14.96 -15.54 1.18
C GLY A 65 13.77 -15.77 0.25
N GLU A 66 12.80 -14.85 0.20
CA GLU A 66 11.63 -14.95 -0.67
C GLU A 66 11.81 -14.06 -1.92
N PRO A 67 11.50 -14.58 -3.13
CA PRO A 67 11.62 -13.80 -4.37
C PRO A 67 10.45 -12.83 -4.58
N LEU A 68 9.35 -12.98 -3.83
CA LEU A 68 8.13 -12.21 -4.01
C LEU A 68 8.17 -10.90 -3.22
N LEU A 69 7.75 -9.82 -3.88
CA LEU A 69 7.63 -8.51 -3.28
C LEU A 69 6.44 -8.44 -2.33
N ILE A 70 6.72 -8.10 -1.06
CA ILE A 70 5.69 -7.79 -0.06
C ILE A 70 5.33 -6.30 -0.05
N GLY A 71 6.15 -5.46 -0.67
CA GLY A 71 5.91 -4.02 -0.83
C GLY A 71 6.73 -3.42 -1.97
N ALA A 72 6.25 -2.29 -2.49
CA ALA A 72 6.95 -1.52 -3.52
C ALA A 72 6.78 -0.01 -3.28
N LEU A 73 7.89 0.71 -3.27
CA LEU A 73 7.98 2.17 -3.19
C LEU A 73 8.43 2.71 -4.54
N GLN A 74 7.76 3.77 -5.00
CA GLN A 74 8.02 4.49 -6.23
C GLN A 74 8.23 5.96 -5.92
N LEU A 75 9.26 6.56 -6.51
CA LEU A 75 9.42 8.00 -6.66
C LEU A 75 9.40 8.33 -8.15
N ALA A 76 8.37 9.05 -8.58
CA ALA A 76 8.21 9.49 -9.96
C ALA A 76 8.28 11.03 -10.05
N PRO A 77 8.87 11.61 -11.11
CA PRO A 77 8.82 13.06 -11.33
C PRO A 77 7.38 13.54 -11.50
N ALA A 78 7.04 14.66 -10.88
CA ALA A 78 5.72 15.29 -10.97
C ALA A 78 5.90 16.80 -11.29
N GLY A 79 5.59 17.18 -12.54
CA GLY A 79 5.80 18.54 -13.03
C GLY A 79 7.27 18.91 -13.22
N THR A 80 7.60 20.20 -13.06
CA THR A 80 8.94 20.74 -13.35
C THR A 80 9.93 20.62 -12.19
N ALA A 81 9.46 20.44 -10.95
CA ALA A 81 10.31 20.37 -9.76
C ALA A 81 9.76 19.47 -8.64
N GLY A 82 8.64 18.77 -8.86
CA GLY A 82 8.00 17.91 -7.88
C GLY A 82 8.35 16.44 -8.05
N TRP A 83 8.15 15.67 -6.99
CA TRP A 83 8.21 14.21 -7.01
C TRP A 83 6.94 13.67 -6.35
N GLU A 84 6.36 12.65 -6.98
CA GLU A 84 5.26 11.86 -6.43
C GLU A 84 5.81 10.59 -5.79
N LEU A 85 5.30 10.28 -4.60
CA LEU A 85 5.64 9.07 -3.86
C LEU A 85 4.44 8.10 -3.89
N GLY A 86 4.67 6.92 -4.45
CA GLY A 86 3.69 5.83 -4.48
C GLY A 86 4.17 4.66 -3.64
N LEU A 87 3.37 4.22 -2.67
CA LEU A 87 3.67 3.05 -1.83
C LEU A 87 2.56 2.01 -1.97
N SER A 88 2.93 0.76 -2.19
CA SER A 88 2.02 -0.38 -2.06
C SER A 88 2.59 -1.44 -1.15
N VAL A 89 1.72 -2.05 -0.35
CA VAL A 89 2.05 -3.14 0.56
C VAL A 89 1.01 -4.24 0.38
N ALA A 90 1.48 -5.48 0.24
CA ALA A 90 0.65 -6.67 0.13
C ALA A 90 -0.18 -6.82 1.41
N ALA A 91 -1.46 -7.23 1.28
CA ALA A 91 -2.38 -7.31 2.42
C ALA A 91 -1.83 -8.07 3.64
N PRO A 92 -1.14 -9.21 3.49
CA PRO A 92 -0.58 -9.96 4.64
C PRO A 92 0.51 -9.20 5.41
N ALA A 93 1.17 -8.21 4.78
CA ALA A 93 2.28 -7.46 5.35
C ALA A 93 1.87 -6.09 5.93
N ARG A 94 0.59 -5.70 5.85
CA ARG A 94 0.09 -4.42 6.37
C ARG A 94 -0.01 -4.39 7.90
N GLY A 95 0.02 -3.20 8.50
CA GLY A 95 -0.25 -2.99 9.93
C GLY A 95 0.82 -3.55 10.87
N ARG A 96 2.03 -3.76 10.34
CA ARG A 96 3.20 -4.33 11.04
C ARG A 96 4.38 -3.35 11.07
N GLY A 97 4.11 -2.09 10.76
CA GLY A 97 5.08 -1.01 10.83
C GLY A 97 5.39 -0.61 12.28
N TRP A 98 6.47 0.17 12.39
CA TRP A 98 7.06 0.74 13.59
C TRP A 98 6.26 1.96 14.09
N GLU A 99 5.16 2.31 13.43
CA GLU A 99 4.05 3.10 13.96
C GLU A 99 3.27 2.36 15.07
N ARG A 100 3.95 1.97 16.15
CA ARG A 100 3.33 2.10 17.47
C ARG A 100 3.50 3.57 17.83
N PRO A 101 2.43 4.37 18.03
CA PRO A 101 2.56 5.49 18.93
C PRO A 101 2.86 4.85 20.28
N CYS A 102 4.11 4.90 20.71
CA CYS A 102 4.43 4.88 22.13
C CYS A 102 3.91 6.19 22.71
N TRP A 103 2.60 6.32 22.88
CA TRP A 103 1.99 7.40 23.64
C TRP A 103 0.59 6.97 24.10
N PRO A 104 0.27 7.03 25.40
CA PRO A 104 -0.87 6.30 25.95
C PRO A 104 -2.19 7.00 25.58
N PRO A 105 -3.28 6.26 25.40
CA PRO A 105 -4.56 6.70 25.92
C PRO A 105 -4.73 6.14 27.36
N PRO A 106 -5.44 6.89 28.23
CA PRO A 106 -5.65 6.52 29.61
C PRO A 106 -6.32 5.15 29.76
N ARG A 107 -6.06 4.51 30.91
CA ARG A 107 -6.84 3.38 31.41
C ARG A 107 -8.32 3.78 31.36
N ASN A 108 -9.09 3.16 30.46
CA ASN A 108 -10.42 2.60 30.70
C ASN A 108 -11.15 2.35 29.37
N THR A 109 -11.65 1.12 29.23
CA THR A 109 -12.83 0.69 28.43
C THR A 109 -12.74 0.92 26.91
N CYS A 110 -12.81 -0.08 26.05
CA CYS A 110 -13.92 -1.03 25.93
C CYS A 110 -13.44 -2.38 25.37
N ARG A 111 -13.85 -3.44 26.06
CA ARG A 111 -13.80 -4.82 25.61
C ARG A 111 -15.06 -5.06 24.77
N CYS A 112 -14.92 -5.23 23.45
CA CYS A 112 -16.04 -5.72 22.63
C CYS A 112 -16.22 -7.21 22.91
N ALA A 113 -17.31 -7.55 23.60
CA ALA A 113 -17.81 -8.91 23.78
C ALA A 113 -18.46 -9.43 22.47
N PRO A 114 -18.51 -10.76 22.24
CA PRO A 114 -19.13 -11.36 21.05
C PRO A 114 -20.66 -11.24 21.05
N PRO A 115 -21.32 -11.43 19.88
CA PRO A 115 -22.58 -10.82 19.56
C PRO A 115 -23.78 -11.60 20.10
N ARG A 116 -24.69 -10.91 20.77
CA ARG A 116 -26.11 -11.32 20.83
C ARG A 116 -26.98 -10.10 20.57
N ALA A 117 -27.85 -10.26 19.57
CA ALA A 117 -29.09 -9.54 19.32
C ALA A 117 -29.02 -8.04 18.96
N TRP A 118 -29.54 -7.76 17.77
CA TRP A 118 -29.98 -6.49 17.19
C TRP A 118 -30.52 -5.45 18.18
N SER A 119 -30.14 -4.19 17.99
CA SER A 119 -31.03 -3.13 17.45
C SER A 119 -30.38 -1.75 17.58
N ALA A 120 -30.45 -0.96 16.49
CA ALA A 120 -30.30 0.49 16.45
C ALA A 120 -28.95 1.09 16.91
N CYS A 121 -28.01 1.23 15.97
CA CYS A 121 -27.11 2.39 15.98
C CYS A 121 -27.19 3.08 14.61
N LYS A 122 -28.15 4.01 14.47
CA LYS A 122 -28.07 5.05 13.44
C LYS A 122 -27.00 6.04 13.90
N ALA A 123 -25.77 5.85 13.45
CA ALA A 123 -24.74 6.87 13.49
C ALA A 123 -24.20 7.05 12.07
N THR A 124 -24.63 8.15 11.47
CA THR A 124 -24.16 8.76 10.25
C THR A 124 -22.63 8.89 10.23
N ARG A 125 -22.03 8.49 9.09
CA ARG A 125 -20.63 8.62 8.63
C ARG A 125 -19.73 7.38 8.86
N PRO A 126 -19.19 6.77 7.80
CA PRO A 126 -18.11 5.80 7.95
C PRO A 126 -16.84 6.50 8.46
N CYS A 127 -16.31 6.02 9.57
CA CYS A 127 -14.90 6.21 9.93
C CYS A 127 -14.05 5.64 8.79
N GLY A 128 -13.39 6.50 8.03
CA GLY A 128 -12.56 6.09 6.90
C GLY A 128 -12.40 7.09 5.77
N ALA A 129 -13.10 8.23 5.79
CA ALA A 129 -12.85 9.32 4.87
C ALA A 129 -11.64 10.14 5.34
N TRP A 130 -10.44 9.74 4.89
CA TRP A 130 -9.30 10.66 4.87
C TRP A 130 -9.53 11.69 3.76
N PRO A 131 -9.47 13.01 4.04
CA PRO A 131 -9.44 13.98 2.98
C PRO A 131 -8.05 13.93 2.35
N ILE A 132 -7.90 13.23 1.22
CA ILE A 132 -6.83 13.54 0.29
C ILE A 132 -7.26 14.84 -0.38
N ALA A 133 -6.78 15.95 0.17
CA ALA A 133 -6.92 17.26 -0.44
C ALA A 133 -6.25 17.22 -1.83
N TRP A 134 -7.06 17.15 -2.87
CA TRP A 134 -6.66 17.54 -4.22
C TRP A 134 -6.47 19.06 -4.21
N ALA A 135 -5.22 19.52 -4.14
CA ALA A 135 -4.87 20.87 -4.51
C ALA A 135 -4.53 20.87 -6.01
N GLY A 136 -5.50 21.22 -6.84
CA GLY A 136 -5.34 21.36 -8.27
C GLY A 136 -6.27 22.43 -8.83
N ARG A 137 -5.70 23.63 -9.01
CA ARG A 137 -6.19 24.83 -9.72
C ARG A 137 -7.49 25.48 -9.26
#